data_AF-A0AAE0KV87-F1
#
_entry.id   AF-A0AAE0KV87-F1
#
_cell.length_a   1.000
_cell.length_b   1.000
_cell.length_c   1.000
_cell.angle_alpha   90.00
_cell.angle_beta   90.00
_cell.angle_gamma   90.00
#
_symmetry.space_group_name_H-M   'P 1'
#
loop_
_entity.id
_entity.type
_entity.pdbx_description
1 polymer ?
#
loop_
_entity_poly.entity_id
_entity_poly.type
_entity_poly.pdbx_seq_one_letter_code
_entity_poly.pdbx_strand_id
1 'polypeptide(L)'
;MGARRSGWDEQAAHFVLEEEVWCGCLAEVALDCSAANEFLSAATEFSNHRVRGNLSCAIFIKPEDQEANATAFDAAIAGLRFGGIAINAPTMAHFGISRLTWGGFAADNSIYDIISGNVVTHNTSMVEFPEKSVTYAPWMIAPTPYWFYDNHKIDDLSKACLQLFGFGGNIPRLLKCLVPAMMAGQGVAI
;
A
#
# COMPACT_ATOMS: atom_id res chain seq x y z
N MET A 1 35.22 -6.00 -20.11
CA MET A 1 35.57 -7.27 -19.43
C MET A 1 35.51 -7.02 -17.93
N GLY A 2 34.53 -7.59 -17.24
CA GLY A 2 34.28 -7.33 -15.82
C GLY A 2 32.79 -7.23 -15.48
N ALA A 3 31.99 -8.22 -15.89
CA ALA A 3 30.67 -8.40 -15.31
C ALA A 3 30.88 -8.73 -13.83
N ARG A 4 30.54 -7.80 -12.93
CA ARG A 4 30.30 -8.15 -11.52
C ARG A 4 29.08 -9.06 -11.54
N ARG A 5 29.31 -10.37 -11.48
CA ARG A 5 28.30 -11.31 -11.02
C ARG A 5 28.10 -10.99 -9.53
N SER A 6 27.19 -10.05 -9.24
CA SER A 6 26.55 -10.00 -7.93
C SER A 6 25.97 -11.39 -7.68
N GLY A 7 26.16 -11.95 -6.49
CA GLY A 7 25.67 -13.28 -6.11
C GLY A 7 24.14 -13.34 -6.00
N TRP A 8 23.44 -13.00 -7.08
CA TRP A 8 22.01 -13.18 -7.23
C TRP A 8 21.74 -14.68 -7.30
N ASP A 9 21.20 -15.20 -6.21
CA ASP A 9 20.59 -16.50 -6.23
C ASP A 9 19.17 -16.33 -6.78
N GLU A 10 18.95 -16.78 -8.02
CA GLU A 10 17.64 -16.80 -8.65
C GLU A 10 16.62 -17.56 -7.80
N GLN A 11 17.05 -18.56 -7.01
CA GLN A 11 16.18 -19.27 -6.08
C GLN A 11 15.73 -18.37 -4.92
N ALA A 12 16.63 -17.55 -4.37
CA ALA A 12 16.27 -16.60 -3.31
C ALA A 12 15.33 -15.50 -3.82
N ALA A 13 15.54 -15.01 -5.04
CA ALA A 13 14.63 -14.05 -5.66
C ALA A 13 13.22 -14.64 -5.91
N HIS A 14 13.16 -15.89 -6.37
CA HIS A 14 11.91 -16.62 -6.53
C HIS A 14 11.21 -16.86 -5.18
N PHE A 15 11.98 -17.22 -4.15
CA PHE A 15 11.47 -17.49 -2.82
C PHE A 15 10.75 -16.29 -2.20
N VAL A 16 11.34 -15.09 -2.25
CA VAL A 16 10.74 -13.89 -1.62
C VAL A 16 9.44 -13.43 -2.31
N LEU A 17 9.21 -13.85 -3.56
CA LEU A 17 7.97 -13.56 -4.28
C LEU A 17 6.88 -14.59 -4.00
N GLU A 18 7.24 -15.83 -3.72
CA GLU A 18 6.29 -16.93 -3.50
C GLU A 18 6.06 -17.25 -2.02
N GLU A 19 6.94 -16.84 -1.12
CA GLU A 19 6.86 -17.12 0.31
C GLU A 19 6.92 -15.81 1.11
N GLU A 20 6.02 -15.69 2.08
CA GLU A 20 5.98 -14.51 2.93
C GLU A 20 7.08 -14.56 4.00
N VAL A 21 8.04 -13.64 3.89
CA VAL A 21 9.13 -13.53 4.84
C VAL A 21 8.76 -12.52 5.93
N TRP A 22 8.39 -13.02 7.11
CA TRP A 22 7.96 -12.23 8.28
C TRP A 22 9.13 -11.52 9.01
N CYS A 23 9.94 -10.77 8.26
CA CYS A 23 11.01 -9.91 8.79
C CYS A 23 11.22 -8.69 7.88
N GLY A 24 12.21 -7.85 8.18
CA GLY A 24 12.58 -6.72 7.33
C GLY A 24 13.27 -7.15 6.03
N CYS A 25 12.50 -7.67 5.08
CA CYS A 25 12.95 -8.08 3.75
C CYS A 25 12.15 -7.33 2.68
N LEU A 26 12.82 -6.93 1.60
CA LEU A 26 12.21 -6.32 0.42
C LEU A 26 12.83 -6.93 -0.83
N ALA A 27 11.99 -7.36 -1.76
CA ALA A 27 12.38 -7.71 -3.11
C ALA A 27 12.00 -6.59 -4.08
N GLU A 28 12.88 -6.31 -5.04
CA GLU A 28 12.63 -5.38 -6.13
C GLU A 28 12.70 -6.14 -7.45
N VAL A 29 11.69 -5.95 -8.30
CA VAL A 29 11.62 -6.54 -9.64
C VAL A 29 11.43 -5.43 -10.65
N ALA A 30 12.41 -5.26 -11.52
CA ALA A 30 12.31 -4.38 -12.67
C ALA A 30 11.55 -5.09 -13.80
N LEU A 31 10.50 -4.46 -14.30
CA LEU A 31 9.75 -4.95 -15.47
C LEU A 31 10.29 -4.26 -16.72
N ASP A 32 10.50 -5.04 -17.79
CA ASP A 32 10.96 -4.52 -19.08
C ASP A 32 9.81 -3.81 -19.81
N CYS A 33 9.66 -2.52 -19.52
CA CYS A 33 8.59 -1.67 -20.04
C CYS A 33 9.18 -0.32 -20.47
N SER A 34 8.64 0.26 -21.54
CA SER A 34 9.13 1.52 -22.10
C SER A 34 8.25 2.72 -21.79
N ALA A 35 7.02 2.47 -21.32
CA ALA A 35 6.03 3.48 -20.98
C ALA A 35 5.22 3.13 -19.72
N ALA A 36 4.62 4.13 -19.09
CA ALA A 36 3.87 3.96 -17.83
C ALA A 36 2.61 3.10 -17.97
N ASN A 37 1.87 3.23 -19.08
CA ASN A 37 0.73 2.36 -19.38
C ASN A 37 1.14 0.88 -19.55
N GLU A 38 2.25 0.61 -20.23
CA GLU A 38 2.83 -0.74 -20.36
C GLU A 38 3.19 -1.28 -18.98
N PHE A 39 3.86 -0.47 -18.15
CA PHE A 39 4.23 -0.84 -16.80
C PHE A 39 3.00 -1.14 -15.93
N LEU A 40 1.94 -0.33 -15.98
CA LEU A 40 0.70 -0.56 -15.23
C LEU A 40 0.07 -1.91 -15.59
N SER A 41 0.02 -2.25 -16.89
CA SER A 41 -0.50 -3.53 -17.36
C SER A 41 0.40 -4.70 -16.90
N ALA A 42 1.71 -4.59 -17.14
CA ALA A 42 2.67 -5.64 -16.81
C ALA A 42 2.77 -5.89 -15.30
N ALA A 43 2.76 -4.83 -14.49
CA ALA A 43 2.78 -4.92 -13.04
C ALA A 43 1.50 -5.54 -12.48
N THR A 44 0.35 -5.27 -13.10
CA THR A 44 -0.91 -5.91 -12.72
C THR A 44 -0.86 -7.42 -12.98
N GLU A 45 -0.44 -7.83 -14.18
CA GLU A 45 -0.29 -9.25 -14.53
C GLU A 45 0.74 -9.95 -13.63
N PHE A 46 1.90 -9.32 -13.44
CA PHE A 46 2.96 -9.84 -12.58
C PHE A 46 2.48 -10.01 -11.14
N SER A 47 1.85 -8.99 -10.56
CA SER A 47 1.38 -9.04 -9.16
C SER A 47 0.32 -10.10 -8.95
N ASN A 48 -0.59 -10.30 -9.91
CA ASN A 48 -1.65 -11.31 -9.81
C ASN A 48 -1.16 -12.75 -9.96
N HIS A 49 -0.02 -12.97 -10.64
CA HIS A 49 0.38 -14.32 -11.06
C HIS A 49 1.75 -14.76 -10.55
N ARG A 50 2.61 -13.83 -10.14
CA ARG A 50 4.00 -14.10 -9.72
C ARG A 50 4.29 -13.72 -8.28
N VAL A 51 3.37 -13.03 -7.60
CA VAL A 51 3.50 -12.67 -6.19
C VAL A 51 2.46 -13.45 -5.40
N ARG A 52 2.89 -14.23 -4.40
CA ARG A 52 1.97 -14.90 -3.48
C ARG A 52 1.45 -13.87 -2.48
N GLY A 53 0.16 -13.89 -2.23
CA GLY A 53 -0.51 -12.91 -1.37
C GLY A 53 -1.45 -12.00 -2.14
N ASN A 54 -2.62 -11.73 -1.58
CA ASN A 54 -3.59 -10.81 -2.17
C ASN A 54 -4.35 -9.95 -1.13
N LEU A 55 -3.75 -9.77 0.05
CA LEU A 55 -4.32 -8.96 1.12
C LEU A 55 -4.45 -7.50 0.70
N SER A 56 -3.32 -6.90 0.31
CA SER A 56 -3.27 -5.49 -0.07
C SER A 56 -2.05 -5.18 -0.92
N CYS A 57 -2.15 -4.17 -1.77
CA CYS A 57 -1.03 -3.62 -2.54
C CYS A 57 -1.09 -2.08 -2.56
N ALA A 58 -0.02 -1.45 -3.02
CA ALA A 58 0.04 -0.02 -3.22
C ALA A 58 0.53 0.33 -4.63
N ILE A 59 -0.03 1.39 -5.21
CA ILE A 59 0.44 2.00 -6.46
C ILE A 59 0.94 3.39 -6.12
N PHE A 60 2.19 3.68 -6.49
CA PHE A 60 2.79 5.01 -6.37
C PHE A 60 2.92 5.61 -7.77
N ILE A 61 2.19 6.69 -8.02
CA ILE A 61 2.12 7.34 -9.33
C ILE A 61 1.99 8.86 -9.18
N LYS A 62 2.77 9.60 -9.97
CA LYS A 62 2.68 11.07 -10.00
C LYS A 62 1.36 11.51 -10.64
N PRO A 63 0.78 12.65 -10.25
CA PRO A 63 -0.48 13.12 -10.82
C PRO A 63 -0.44 13.28 -12.34
N GLU A 64 0.69 13.76 -12.87
CA GLU A 64 0.91 13.96 -14.31
C GLU A 64 0.85 12.64 -15.09
N ASP A 65 1.53 11.60 -14.57
CA ASP A 65 1.53 10.26 -15.16
C ASP A 65 0.17 9.58 -15.01
N GLN A 66 -0.50 9.77 -13.88
CA GLN A 66 -1.85 9.25 -13.64
C GLN A 66 -2.85 9.85 -14.63
N GLU A 67 -2.81 11.16 -14.87
CA GLU A 67 -3.68 11.84 -15.83
C GLU A 67 -3.39 11.40 -17.26
N ALA A 68 -2.11 11.36 -17.64
CA ALA A 68 -1.68 10.94 -18.99
C ALA A 68 -2.03 9.47 -19.30
N ASN A 69 -2.18 8.63 -18.27
CA ASN A 69 -2.44 7.19 -18.40
C ASN A 69 -3.75 6.77 -17.73
N ALA A 70 -4.72 7.67 -17.58
CA ALA A 70 -5.94 7.45 -16.78
C ALA A 70 -6.66 6.14 -17.11
N THR A 71 -6.84 5.82 -18.39
CA THR A 71 -7.48 4.57 -18.82
C THR A 71 -6.69 3.33 -18.39
N ALA A 72 -5.36 3.34 -18.52
CA ALA A 72 -4.52 2.21 -18.10
C ALA A 72 -4.46 2.10 -16.58
N PHE A 73 -4.50 3.23 -15.87
CA PHE A 73 -4.52 3.29 -14.42
C PHE A 73 -5.82 2.73 -13.84
N ASP A 74 -6.98 3.13 -14.39
CA ASP A 74 -8.28 2.56 -14.01
C ASP A 74 -8.35 1.07 -14.31
N ALA A 75 -7.82 0.64 -15.46
CA ALA A 75 -7.73 -0.76 -15.84
C ALA A 75 -6.83 -1.56 -14.87
N ALA A 76 -5.71 -0.99 -14.41
CA ALA A 76 -4.85 -1.62 -13.43
C ALA A 76 -5.55 -1.79 -12.07
N ILE A 77 -6.24 -0.75 -11.57
CA ILE A 77 -7.01 -0.84 -10.31
C ILE A 77 -8.12 -1.90 -10.42
N ALA A 78 -8.84 -1.93 -11.54
CA ALA A 78 -9.85 -2.95 -11.79
C ALA A 78 -9.25 -4.36 -11.85
N GLY A 79 -8.12 -4.51 -12.56
CA GLY A 79 -7.46 -5.78 -12.80
C GLY A 79 -6.64 -6.34 -11.64
N LEU A 80 -6.17 -5.51 -10.71
CA LEU A 80 -5.43 -5.96 -9.53
C LEU A 80 -6.35 -6.77 -8.60
N ARG A 81 -5.99 -8.03 -8.36
CA ARG A 81 -6.76 -8.99 -7.58
C ARG A 81 -6.33 -8.95 -6.12
N PHE A 82 -6.38 -7.76 -5.52
CA PHE A 82 -6.06 -7.52 -4.10
C PHE A 82 -7.30 -6.98 -3.39
N GLY A 83 -7.50 -7.36 -2.13
CA GLY A 83 -8.68 -6.88 -1.38
C GLY A 83 -8.55 -5.43 -0.88
N GLY A 84 -7.33 -4.91 -0.75
CA GLY A 84 -7.06 -3.49 -0.48
C GLY A 84 -6.04 -2.88 -1.45
N ILE A 85 -6.35 -1.75 -2.06
CA ILE A 85 -5.45 -1.03 -2.96
C ILE A 85 -5.24 0.40 -2.43
N ALA A 86 -4.00 0.76 -2.12
CA ALA A 86 -3.62 2.10 -1.69
C ALA A 86 -2.92 2.87 -2.81
N ILE A 87 -3.47 4.01 -3.21
CA ILE A 87 -2.86 4.90 -4.19
C ILE A 87 -2.11 6.01 -3.45
N ASN A 88 -0.80 6.11 -3.69
CA ASN A 88 0.12 7.07 -3.09
C ASN A 88 0.15 7.03 -1.54
N ALA A 89 -0.10 5.85 -0.96
CA ALA A 89 -0.04 5.63 0.48
C ALA A 89 0.42 4.19 0.77
N PRO A 90 1.02 3.92 1.94
CA PRO A 90 1.32 2.55 2.36
C PRO A 90 0.03 1.79 2.67
N THR A 91 0.05 0.47 2.45
CA THR A 91 -1.08 -0.43 2.73
C THR A 91 -1.55 -0.38 4.19
N MET A 92 -0.64 -0.10 5.14
CA MET A 92 -1.00 0.07 6.55
C MET A 92 -1.94 1.25 6.79
N ALA A 93 -1.83 2.33 6.03
CA ALA A 93 -2.75 3.46 6.12
C ALA A 93 -4.16 3.07 5.66
N HIS A 94 -4.26 2.21 4.64
CA HIS A 94 -5.52 1.64 4.16
C HIS A 94 -6.20 0.80 5.25
N PHE A 95 -5.45 -0.06 5.95
CA PHE A 95 -5.97 -0.84 7.08
C PHE A 95 -6.61 0.04 8.16
N GLY A 96 -6.01 1.19 8.48
CA GLY A 96 -6.50 2.09 9.54
C GLY A 96 -7.89 2.70 9.32
N ILE A 97 -8.47 2.60 8.13
CA ILE A 97 -9.76 3.21 7.79
C ILE A 97 -10.88 2.17 7.94
N SER A 98 -11.55 2.14 9.10
CA SER A 98 -12.60 1.16 9.42
C SER A 98 -13.85 1.20 8.52
N ARG A 99 -13.96 2.21 7.66
CA ARG A 99 -14.99 2.28 6.60
C ARG A 99 -14.69 1.35 5.44
N LEU A 100 -13.42 1.11 5.16
CA LEU A 100 -12.95 0.20 4.11
C LEU A 100 -13.02 -1.24 4.61
N THR A 101 -12.90 -2.19 3.69
CA THR A 101 -12.77 -3.61 3.98
C THR A 101 -11.31 -4.00 4.03
N TRP A 102 -10.95 -4.96 4.88
CA TRP A 102 -9.60 -5.54 4.92
C TRP A 102 -9.67 -7.06 4.91
N GLY A 103 -9.15 -7.67 3.84
CA GLY A 103 -9.14 -9.12 3.61
C GLY A 103 -8.59 -9.44 2.22
N GLY A 104 -8.33 -10.71 1.93
CA GLY A 104 -7.87 -11.15 0.61
C GLY A 104 -8.93 -10.98 -0.48
N PHE A 105 -8.50 -10.95 -1.74
CA PHE A 105 -9.41 -10.93 -2.88
C PHE A 105 -10.24 -12.23 -2.94
N ALA A 106 -11.56 -12.12 -2.78
CA ALA A 106 -12.41 -13.26 -2.46
C ALA A 106 -12.38 -14.38 -3.50
N ALA A 107 -12.28 -14.04 -4.80
CA ALA A 107 -12.31 -15.04 -5.88
C ALA A 107 -11.07 -15.96 -5.92
N ASP A 108 -9.99 -15.58 -5.23
CA ASP A 108 -8.74 -16.35 -5.15
C ASP A 108 -8.55 -17.10 -3.84
N ASN A 109 -9.47 -16.96 -2.88
CA ASN A 109 -9.34 -17.55 -1.56
C ASN A 109 -10.46 -18.56 -1.32
N SER A 110 -10.11 -19.83 -1.15
CA SER A 110 -11.06 -20.90 -0.82
C SER A 110 -10.77 -21.48 0.57
N ILE A 111 -11.68 -22.29 1.10
CA ILE A 111 -11.42 -23.00 2.36
C ILE A 111 -10.30 -24.05 2.26
N TYR A 112 -9.89 -24.43 1.05
CA TYR A 112 -8.84 -25.41 0.80
C TYR A 112 -7.50 -24.77 0.43
N ASP A 113 -7.51 -23.50 0.07
CA ASP A 113 -6.33 -22.72 -0.30
C ASP A 113 -6.57 -21.26 0.12
N ILE A 114 -6.13 -20.96 1.35
CA ILE A 114 -6.21 -19.63 1.93
C ILE A 114 -4.87 -18.95 1.69
N ILE A 115 -4.88 -17.86 0.92
CA ILE A 115 -3.69 -17.07 0.61
C ILE A 115 -3.60 -15.87 1.56
N SER A 116 -4.65 -15.05 1.62
CA SER A 116 -4.70 -13.86 2.49
C SER A 116 -6.01 -13.73 3.27
N GLY A 117 -6.73 -14.85 3.41
CA GLY A 117 -8.03 -14.92 4.08
C GLY A 117 -9.20 -14.89 3.10
N ASN A 118 -10.31 -15.51 3.50
CA ASN A 118 -11.56 -15.60 2.73
C ASN A 118 -12.71 -14.82 3.38
N VAL A 119 -12.39 -13.91 4.30
CA VAL A 119 -13.32 -13.02 5.00
C VAL A 119 -12.71 -11.63 5.06
N VAL A 120 -13.55 -10.63 5.33
CA VAL A 120 -13.11 -9.24 5.53
C VAL A 120 -13.37 -8.79 6.96
N THR A 121 -12.45 -8.01 7.51
CA THR A 121 -12.69 -7.18 8.70
C THR A 121 -13.04 -5.75 8.28
N HIS A 122 -13.39 -4.92 9.26
CA HIS A 122 -13.89 -3.55 9.08
C HIS A 122 -15.26 -3.52 8.37
N ASN A 123 -15.45 -2.74 7.30
CA ASN A 123 -16.73 -2.59 6.61
C ASN A 123 -17.84 -1.92 7.44
N THR A 124 -17.55 -0.81 8.13
CA THR A 124 -18.60 -0.05 8.85
C THR A 124 -19.73 0.49 7.96
N SER A 125 -19.57 0.45 6.63
CA SER A 125 -20.65 0.79 5.67
C SER A 125 -21.58 -0.38 5.36
N MET A 126 -21.27 -1.60 5.84
CA MET A 126 -22.05 -2.82 5.61
C MET A 126 -22.28 -3.11 4.11
N VAL A 127 -21.27 -2.85 3.27
CA VAL A 127 -21.34 -3.21 1.85
C VAL A 127 -21.36 -4.73 1.75
N GLU A 128 -22.34 -5.25 1.02
CA GLU A 128 -22.49 -6.68 0.78
C GLU A 128 -21.50 -7.13 -0.30
N PHE A 129 -20.84 -8.27 -0.07
CA PHE A 129 -19.87 -8.89 -0.99
C PHE A 129 -18.85 -7.90 -1.61
N PRO A 130 -18.09 -7.16 -0.78
CA PRO A 130 -17.08 -6.24 -1.30
C PRO A 130 -15.99 -7.02 -2.02
N GLU A 131 -15.71 -6.63 -3.27
CA GLU A 131 -14.60 -7.22 -4.04
C GLU A 131 -13.25 -6.71 -3.53
N LYS A 132 -13.14 -5.40 -3.35
CA LYS A 132 -11.95 -4.72 -2.84
C LYS A 132 -12.29 -3.32 -2.33
N SER A 133 -11.38 -2.74 -1.55
CA SER A 133 -11.39 -1.33 -1.18
C SER A 133 -10.24 -0.59 -1.85
N VAL A 134 -10.47 0.67 -2.25
CA VAL A 134 -9.42 1.53 -2.84
C VAL A 134 -9.32 2.83 -2.05
N THR A 135 -8.10 3.23 -1.69
CA THR A 135 -7.83 4.50 -1.02
C THR A 135 -6.96 5.39 -1.90
N TYR A 136 -7.29 6.68 -1.96
CA TYR A 136 -6.50 7.66 -2.68
C TYR A 136 -5.87 8.65 -1.70
N ALA A 137 -4.57 8.88 -1.86
CA ALA A 137 -3.83 9.93 -1.18
C ALA A 137 -3.13 10.83 -2.23
N PRO A 138 -2.79 12.08 -1.86
CA PRO A 138 -1.98 12.93 -2.73
C PRO A 138 -0.54 12.39 -2.82
N TRP A 139 0.13 12.63 -3.96
CA TRP A 139 1.55 12.28 -4.15
C TRP A 139 2.46 12.92 -3.08
N MET A 140 2.17 14.17 -2.72
CA MET A 140 2.82 14.88 -1.61
C MET A 140 1.81 15.09 -0.48
N ILE A 141 2.04 14.47 0.67
CA ILE A 141 1.13 14.53 1.83
C ILE A 141 1.61 15.58 2.82
N ALA A 142 0.84 16.67 2.97
CA ALA A 142 1.07 17.68 3.99
C ALA A 142 -0.16 17.79 4.92
N PRO A 143 0.02 17.82 6.26
CA PRO A 143 1.28 17.78 7.00
C PRO A 143 1.94 16.38 6.98
N THR A 144 3.21 16.29 7.40
CA THR A 144 3.98 15.03 7.35
C THR A 144 3.25 13.94 8.16
N PRO A 145 2.89 12.81 7.52
CA PRO A 145 2.10 11.79 8.18
C PRO A 145 2.94 10.97 9.15
N TYR A 146 2.26 10.23 10.04
CA TYR A 146 2.93 9.45 11.09
C TYR A 146 3.67 8.21 10.57
N TRP A 147 3.36 7.74 9.36
CA TRP A 147 3.99 6.57 8.74
C TRP A 147 5.26 6.90 7.96
N PHE A 148 5.65 8.17 7.88
CA PHE A 148 6.92 8.56 7.25
C PHE A 148 8.07 8.21 8.21
N TYR A 149 9.01 7.39 7.73
CA TYR A 149 10.13 6.91 8.55
C TYR A 149 11.08 8.03 9.00
N ASP A 150 11.12 9.13 8.26
CA ASP A 150 11.94 10.32 8.51
C ASP A 150 11.21 11.41 9.32
N ASN A 151 10.00 11.13 9.80
CA ASN A 151 9.26 12.03 10.67
C ASN A 151 9.94 12.13 12.06
N HIS A 152 10.81 13.14 12.22
CA HIS A 152 11.55 13.36 13.47
C HIS A 152 10.68 13.79 14.66
N LYS A 153 9.37 13.99 14.45
CA LYS A 153 8.36 14.26 15.48
C LYS A 153 7.40 13.08 15.68
N ILE A 154 7.73 11.89 15.17
CA ILE A 154 6.86 10.72 15.23
C ILE A 154 6.43 10.39 16.67
N ASP A 155 7.33 10.47 17.66
CA ASP A 155 6.99 10.20 19.06
C ASP A 155 5.91 11.14 19.62
N ASP A 156 6.04 12.44 19.33
CA ASP A 156 5.09 13.46 19.77
C ASP A 156 3.76 13.30 19.04
N LEU A 157 3.83 13.03 17.73
CA LEU A 157 2.67 12.77 16.88
C LEU A 157 1.92 11.51 17.36
N SER A 158 2.61 10.42 17.62
CA SER A 158 2.03 9.16 18.12
C SER A 158 1.33 9.36 19.46
N LYS A 159 1.95 10.09 20.42
CA LYS A 159 1.29 10.42 21.70
C LYS A 159 0.03 11.25 21.49
N ALA A 160 0.06 12.24 20.60
CA ALA A 160 -1.10 13.07 20.28
C ALA A 160 -2.22 12.24 19.62
N CYS A 161 -1.88 11.36 18.68
CA CYS A 161 -2.82 10.44 18.03
C CYS A 161 -3.45 9.48 19.04
N LEU A 162 -2.67 8.88 19.95
CA LEU A 162 -3.20 8.03 21.02
C LEU A 162 -4.20 8.76 21.91
N GLN A 163 -3.93 10.04 22.23
CA GLN A 163 -4.87 10.87 22.99
C GLN A 163 -6.15 11.17 22.22
N LEU A 164 -6.04 11.40 20.90
CA LEU A 164 -7.18 11.65 20.03
C LEU A 164 -8.06 10.41 19.88
N PHE A 165 -7.48 9.25 19.57
CA PHE A 165 -8.21 8.01 19.33
C PHE A 165 -8.67 7.33 20.61
N GLY A 166 -7.85 7.35 21.67
CA GLY A 166 -8.14 6.64 22.93
C GLY A 166 -9.18 7.33 23.82
N PHE A 167 -9.36 8.65 23.70
CA PHE A 167 -10.27 9.41 24.56
C PHE A 167 -11.35 10.18 23.79
N GLY A 168 -11.48 9.96 22.48
CA GLY A 168 -12.46 10.59 21.61
C GLY A 168 -11.99 11.88 20.94
N GLY A 169 -12.47 12.08 19.71
CA GLY A 169 -12.14 13.22 18.86
C GLY A 169 -12.69 14.53 19.40
N ASN A 170 -11.81 15.48 19.71
CA ASN A 170 -12.19 16.87 19.94
C ASN A 170 -11.18 17.81 19.27
N ILE A 171 -11.63 19.02 18.93
CA ILE A 171 -10.82 20.01 18.20
C ILE A 171 -9.45 20.25 18.88
N PRO A 172 -9.36 20.43 20.22
CA PRO A 172 -8.06 20.59 20.89
C PRO A 172 -7.09 19.43 20.67
N ARG A 173 -7.56 18.18 20.74
CA ARG A 173 -6.72 17.00 20.51
C ARG A 173 -6.33 16.85 19.05
N LEU A 174 -7.22 17.21 18.12
CA LEU A 174 -6.91 17.22 16.70
C LEU A 174 -5.80 18.24 16.40
N LEU A 175 -5.91 19.45 16.96
CA LEU A 175 -4.86 20.48 16.83
C LEU A 175 -3.51 20.02 17.39
N LYS A 176 -3.50 19.25 18.49
CA LYS A 176 -2.27 18.66 19.06
C LYS A 176 -1.60 17.65 18.13
N CYS A 177 -2.33 17.01 17.21
CA CYS A 177 -1.74 16.15 16.19
C CYS A 177 -1.12 16.96 15.05
N LEU A 178 -1.71 18.10 14.70
CA LEU A 178 -1.24 18.93 13.58
C LEU A 178 0.10 19.62 13.86
N VAL A 179 0.35 20.08 15.08
CA VAL A 179 1.61 20.76 15.44
C VAL A 179 2.84 19.90 15.15
N PRO A 180 2.99 18.67 15.68
CA PRO A 180 4.16 17.84 15.39
C PRO A 180 4.21 17.42 13.91
N ALA A 181 3.07 17.14 13.28
CA ALA A 181 3.01 16.78 11.86
C ALA A 181 3.49 17.92 10.94
N MET A 182 3.19 19.18 11.27
CA MET A 182 3.70 20.34 10.51
C MET A 182 5.18 20.61 10.76
N MET A 183 5.67 20.34 11.97
CA MET A 183 7.07 20.62 12.36
C MET A 183 8.05 19.54 11.89
N ALA A 184 7.55 18.36 11.50
CA ALA A 184 8.36 17.22 11.08
C ALA A 184 9.18 17.45 9.80
N GLY A 185 8.83 18.46 8.97
CA GLY A 185 9.44 18.64 7.65
C GLY A 185 9.18 17.44 6.73
N GLN A 186 9.37 17.61 5.43
CA GLN A 186 9.36 16.49 4.48
C GLN A 186 10.79 16.30 3.99
N GLY A 187 11.44 15.20 4.33
CA GLY A 187 12.45 14.66 3.45
C GLY A 187 11.74 14.18 2.18
N VAL A 188 12.27 14.50 1.01
CA VAL A 188 11.74 13.93 -0.23
C VAL A 188 12.11 12.45 -0.23
N ALA A 189 11.22 11.61 0.29
CA ALA A 189 11.34 10.16 0.20
C ALA A 189 10.90 9.76 -1.22
N ILE A 190 11.87 9.31 -2.02
CA ILE A 190 11.67 8.53 -3.24
C ILE A 190 11.88 7.07 -2.85
#